data_AF-A0A965XWU8-F1
#
_entry.id   AF-A0A965XWU8-F1
#
_cell.length_a   1.000
_cell.length_b   1.000
_cell.length_c   1.000
_cell.angle_alpha   90.00
_cell.angle_beta   90.00
_cell.angle_gamma   90.00
#
_symmetry.space_group_name_H-M   'P 1'
#
loop_
_entity.id
_entity.type
_entity.pdbx_description
1 polymer ?
#
loop_
_entity_poly.entity_id
_entity_poly.type
_entity_poly.pdbx_seq_one_letter_code
_entity_poly.pdbx_strand_id
1 'polypeptide(L)'
;MSVEKFVFEKLLENLSFEPTDCQSKLFGKLARFMTDSSSPDIFLINGYAGTGKTSSLASLVKVLKGFSRKYVLLAPTGRAAKVLSGYTGHKSLTIHKQIYRQKSVKDGVGYFTLDVNKNKETFFIVDEASLIQSGYGDSGIFGSGRLLDDLVEYVRSASGNKLILIGDSAQLPPVGEEISNALN
;
A
#
# COMPACT_ATOMS: atom_id res chain seq x y z
N MET A 1 -8.81 0.06 -28.93
CA MET A 1 -8.76 0.71 -27.60
C MET A 1 -7.51 0.23 -26.89
N SER A 2 -6.67 1.11 -26.35
CA SER A 2 -5.47 0.68 -25.61
C SER A 2 -5.85 0.04 -24.28
N VAL A 3 -5.01 -0.87 -23.76
CA VAL A 3 -5.22 -1.50 -22.45
C VAL A 3 -5.30 -0.44 -21.35
N GLU A 4 -4.46 0.60 -21.42
CA GLU A 4 -4.48 1.72 -20.49
C GLU A 4 -5.85 2.42 -20.47
N LYS A 5 -6.40 2.77 -21.64
CA LYS A 5 -7.71 3.41 -21.73
C LYS A 5 -8.82 2.53 -21.15
N PHE A 6 -8.76 1.22 -21.40
CA PHE A 6 -9.72 0.28 -20.85
C PHE A 6 -9.64 0.18 -19.31
N VAL A 7 -8.43 0.13 -18.74
CA VAL A 7 -8.23 0.15 -17.28
C VAL A 7 -8.76 1.45 -16.68
N PHE A 8 -8.48 2.59 -17.32
CA PHE A 8 -8.98 3.90 -16.90
C PHE A 8 -10.51 3.95 -16.85
N GLU A 9 -11.19 3.52 -17.90
CA GLU A 9 -12.66 3.46 -17.95
C GLU A 9 -13.23 2.57 -16.83
N LYS A 10 -12.62 1.40 -16.59
CA LYS A 10 -13.04 0.50 -15.50
C LYS A 10 -12.82 1.08 -14.11
N LEU A 11 -11.80 1.91 -13.90
CA LEU A 11 -11.61 2.63 -12.64
C LEU A 11 -12.73 3.66 -12.41
N LEU A 12 -13.15 4.37 -13.46
CA LEU A 12 -14.24 5.34 -13.38
C LEU A 12 -15.59 4.65 -13.14
N GLU A 13 -15.92 3.60 -13.89
CA GLU A 13 -17.18 2.85 -13.79
C GLU A 13 -17.42 2.24 -12.40
N ASN A 14 -16.36 1.97 -11.65
CA ASN A 14 -16.44 1.38 -10.31
C ASN A 14 -16.74 2.40 -9.20
N LEU A 15 -16.79 3.69 -9.52
CA LEU A 15 -17.31 4.74 -8.64
C LEU A 15 -18.84 4.80 -8.75
N SER A 16 -19.51 4.96 -7.61
CA SER A 16 -20.97 5.10 -7.55
C SER A 16 -21.46 6.55 -7.71
N PHE A 17 -20.57 7.43 -8.16
CA PHE A 17 -20.78 8.87 -8.26
C PHE A 17 -19.86 9.46 -9.35
N GLU A 18 -20.13 10.69 -9.77
CA GLU A 18 -19.30 11.38 -10.75
C GLU A 18 -17.91 11.71 -10.17
N PRO A 19 -16.82 11.25 -10.80
CA PRO A 19 -15.47 11.46 -10.29
C PRO A 19 -15.09 12.94 -10.30
N THR A 20 -14.38 13.38 -9.25
CA THR A 20 -13.73 14.70 -9.29
C THR A 20 -12.59 14.73 -10.31
N ASP A 21 -12.20 15.91 -10.78
CA ASP A 21 -11.03 16.08 -11.66
C ASP A 21 -9.76 15.45 -11.09
N CYS A 22 -9.59 15.51 -9.77
CA CYS A 22 -8.45 14.91 -9.08
C CYS A 22 -8.48 13.38 -9.18
N GLN A 23 -9.64 12.76 -8.96
CA GLN A 23 -9.81 11.31 -9.09
C GLN A 23 -9.64 10.85 -10.54
N SER A 24 -10.16 11.60 -11.51
CA SER A 24 -9.96 11.32 -12.94
C SER A 24 -8.48 11.38 -13.32
N LYS A 25 -7.74 12.40 -12.88
CA LYS A 25 -6.28 12.48 -13.08
C LYS A 25 -5.53 11.34 -12.39
N LEU A 26 -5.92 11.00 -11.16
CA LEU A 26 -5.37 9.87 -10.42
C LEU A 26 -5.57 8.56 -11.17
N PHE A 27 -6.77 8.29 -11.67
CA PHE A 27 -7.07 7.07 -12.41
C PHE A 27 -6.33 6.97 -13.74
N GLY A 28 -6.11 8.10 -14.44
CA GLY A 28 -5.25 8.10 -15.62
C GLY A 28 -3.81 7.68 -15.27
N LYS A 29 -3.25 8.26 -14.20
CA LYS A 29 -1.90 7.89 -13.71
C LYS A 29 -1.83 6.45 -13.22
N LEU A 30 -2.84 5.96 -12.52
CA LEU A 30 -2.93 4.56 -12.05
C LEU A 30 -3.05 3.58 -13.22
N ALA A 31 -3.87 3.89 -14.21
CA ALA A 31 -4.02 3.06 -15.40
C ALA A 31 -2.65 2.89 -16.09
N ARG A 32 -1.93 4.00 -16.32
CA ARG A 32 -0.57 3.96 -16.87
C ARG A 32 0.38 3.16 -15.97
N PHE A 33 0.39 3.42 -14.66
CA PHE A 33 1.22 2.67 -13.71
C PHE A 33 0.94 1.17 -13.73
N MET A 34 -0.31 0.75 -13.96
CA MET A 34 -0.67 -0.66 -14.02
C MET A 34 -0.28 -1.33 -15.35
N THR A 35 -0.24 -0.58 -16.46
CA THR A 35 -0.06 -1.16 -17.80
C THR A 35 1.31 -0.92 -18.43
N ASP A 36 2.03 0.11 -17.99
CA ASP A 36 3.34 0.49 -18.52
C ASP A 36 4.46 -0.26 -17.77
N SER A 37 5.24 -1.07 -18.50
CA SER A 37 6.39 -1.80 -17.94
C SER A 37 7.58 -0.89 -17.64
N SER A 38 7.62 0.32 -18.22
CA SER A 38 8.65 1.32 -17.96
C SER A 38 8.33 2.22 -16.77
N SER A 39 7.13 2.08 -16.17
CA SER A 39 6.77 2.87 -14.99
C SER A 39 7.68 2.55 -13.80
N PRO A 40 7.84 3.49 -12.85
CA PRO A 40 8.38 3.17 -11.54
C PRO A 40 7.65 1.98 -10.90
N ASP A 41 8.28 1.38 -9.90
CA ASP A 41 7.71 0.29 -9.11
C ASP A 41 6.92 0.78 -7.88
N ILE A 42 7.03 2.07 -7.54
CA ILE A 42 6.31 2.71 -6.42
C ILE A 42 5.41 3.83 -6.95
N PHE A 43 4.18 3.89 -6.43
CA PHE A 43 3.21 4.96 -6.71
C PHE A 43 2.69 5.56 -5.40
N LEU A 44 2.65 6.89 -5.33
CA LEU A 44 2.20 7.62 -4.14
C LEU A 44 0.87 8.34 -4.39
N ILE A 45 -0.10 8.14 -3.51
CA ILE A 45 -1.38 8.84 -3.46
C ILE A 45 -1.43 9.60 -2.14
N ASN A 46 -1.18 10.91 -2.21
CA ASN A 46 -1.36 11.82 -1.09
C ASN A 46 -2.61 12.67 -1.33
N GLY A 47 -3.49 12.74 -0.33
CA GLY A 47 -4.65 13.62 -0.37
C GLY A 47 -5.23 13.83 1.02
N TYR A 48 -5.91 14.95 1.24
CA TYR A 48 -6.48 15.27 2.54
C TYR A 48 -7.76 14.49 2.84
N ALA A 49 -8.26 14.60 4.08
CA ALA A 49 -9.57 14.10 4.46
C ALA A 49 -10.65 14.59 3.48
N GLY A 50 -11.57 13.69 3.10
CA GLY A 50 -12.66 14.00 2.17
C GLY A 50 -12.30 14.06 0.68
N THR A 51 -11.04 13.87 0.28
CA THR A 51 -10.62 13.91 -1.14
C THR A 51 -10.94 12.65 -1.96
N GLY A 52 -11.64 11.68 -1.39
CA GLY A 52 -12.10 10.48 -2.11
C GLY A 52 -11.07 9.36 -2.25
N LYS A 53 -9.95 9.38 -1.49
CA LYS A 53 -8.91 8.33 -1.48
C LYS A 53 -9.50 6.93 -1.28
N THR A 54 -10.36 6.77 -0.27
CA THR A 54 -11.02 5.50 0.06
C THR A 54 -11.83 4.95 -1.12
N SER A 55 -12.60 5.80 -1.79
CA SER A 55 -13.40 5.41 -2.97
C SER A 55 -12.51 5.05 -4.15
N SER A 56 -11.43 5.79 -4.38
CA SER A 56 -10.44 5.49 -5.41
C SER A 56 -9.72 4.17 -5.17
N LEU A 57 -9.35 3.87 -3.92
CA LEU A 57 -8.73 2.60 -3.56
C LEU A 57 -9.72 1.43 -3.68
N ALA A 58 -10.97 1.60 -3.24
CA ALA A 58 -12.00 0.59 -3.42
C ALA A 58 -12.23 0.27 -4.91
N SER A 59 -12.24 1.28 -5.78
CA SER A 59 -12.30 1.09 -7.24
C SER A 59 -11.10 0.33 -7.77
N LEU A 60 -9.88 0.71 -7.39
CA LEU A 60 -8.65 0.03 -7.79
C LEU A 60 -8.67 -1.46 -7.43
N VAL A 61 -9.08 -1.80 -6.21
CA VAL A 61 -9.16 -3.19 -5.75
C VAL A 61 -10.18 -3.99 -6.57
N LYS A 62 -11.34 -3.40 -6.89
CA LYS A 62 -12.34 -4.04 -7.78
C LYS A 62 -11.77 -4.31 -9.17
N VAL A 63 -11.03 -3.37 -9.75
CA VAL A 63 -10.39 -3.52 -11.07
C VAL A 63 -9.32 -4.62 -11.04
N LEU A 64 -8.44 -4.62 -10.05
CA LEU A 64 -7.41 -5.64 -9.89
C LEU A 64 -8.02 -7.04 -9.75
N LYS A 65 -9.08 -7.17 -8.95
CA LYS A 65 -9.84 -8.41 -8.80
C LYS A 65 -10.48 -8.84 -10.12
N GLY A 66 -11.17 -7.93 -10.81
CA GLY A 66 -11.83 -8.20 -12.09
C GLY A 66 -10.88 -8.69 -13.17
N PHE A 67 -9.64 -8.23 -13.16
CA PHE A 67 -8.58 -8.67 -14.08
C PHE A 67 -7.71 -9.80 -13.54
N SER A 68 -8.07 -10.41 -12.41
CA SER A 68 -7.29 -11.48 -11.77
C SER A 68 -5.82 -11.11 -11.53
N ARG A 69 -5.54 -9.82 -11.30
CA ARG A 69 -4.21 -9.34 -10.91
C ARG A 69 -4.01 -9.62 -9.42
N LYS A 70 -2.82 -10.09 -9.04
CA LYS A 70 -2.50 -10.37 -7.64
C LYS A 70 -2.32 -9.05 -6.89
N TYR A 71 -2.88 -8.98 -5.69
CA TYR A 71 -2.68 -7.85 -4.80
C TYR A 71 -2.68 -8.28 -3.34
N VAL A 72 -2.03 -7.48 -2.49
CA VAL A 72 -2.00 -7.61 -1.04
C VAL A 72 -2.36 -6.26 -0.45
N LEU A 73 -3.37 -6.25 0.43
CA LEU A 73 -3.82 -5.04 1.12
C LEU A 73 -3.18 -4.96 2.50
N LEU A 74 -2.54 -3.83 2.77
CA LEU A 74 -1.74 -3.59 3.95
C LEU A 74 -2.14 -2.28 4.63
N ALA A 75 -1.93 -2.22 5.93
CA ALA A 75 -2.03 -1.00 6.71
C ALA A 75 -1.02 -1.05 7.89
N PRO A 76 -0.63 0.08 8.48
CA PRO A 76 0.36 0.10 9.56
C PRO A 76 -0.17 -0.51 10.87
N THR A 77 -1.48 -0.36 11.17
CA THR A 77 -2.10 -0.84 12.40
C THR A 77 -3.23 -1.85 12.15
N GLY A 78 -3.53 -2.68 13.14
CA GLY A 78 -4.62 -3.66 13.05
C GLY A 78 -6.00 -3.02 12.86
N ARG A 79 -6.25 -1.85 13.46
CA ARG A 79 -7.49 -1.10 13.28
C ARG A 79 -7.60 -0.58 11.84
N ALA A 80 -6.55 0.03 11.31
CA ALA A 80 -6.52 0.51 9.92
C ALA A 80 -6.72 -0.65 8.94
N ALA A 81 -6.07 -1.80 9.17
CA ALA A 81 -6.27 -2.99 8.35
C ALA A 81 -7.72 -3.50 8.37
N LYS A 82 -8.40 -3.43 9.53
CA LYS A 82 -9.82 -3.80 9.65
C LYS A 82 -10.72 -2.83 8.88
N VAL A 83 -10.45 -1.53 8.95
CA VAL A 83 -11.20 -0.50 8.19
C VAL A 83 -10.99 -0.69 6.70
N LEU A 84 -9.74 -0.85 6.25
CA LEU A 84 -9.37 -1.16 4.86
C LEU A 84 -10.10 -2.41 4.37
N SER A 85 -10.16 -3.45 5.19
CA SER A 85 -10.90 -4.67 4.83
C SER A 85 -12.39 -4.42 4.66
N GLY A 86 -12.98 -3.58 5.52
CA GLY A 86 -14.39 -3.24 5.52
C GLY A 86 -14.83 -2.54 4.24
N TYR A 87 -14.14 -1.46 3.84
CA TYR A 87 -14.58 -0.69 2.67
C TYR A 87 -14.12 -1.28 1.33
N THR A 88 -13.06 -2.09 1.29
CA THR A 88 -12.66 -2.82 0.08
C THR A 88 -13.42 -4.12 -0.11
N GLY A 89 -13.95 -4.72 0.96
CA GLY A 89 -14.56 -6.04 0.94
C GLY A 89 -13.55 -7.19 0.81
N HIS A 90 -12.26 -6.92 1.05
CA HIS A 90 -11.16 -7.85 0.88
C HIS A 90 -10.29 -7.92 2.13
N LYS A 91 -9.72 -9.08 2.43
CA LYS A 91 -8.90 -9.24 3.63
C LYS A 91 -7.62 -8.40 3.53
N SER A 92 -7.37 -7.60 4.55
CA SER A 92 -6.13 -6.83 4.71
C SER A 92 -5.34 -7.28 5.94
N LEU A 93 -4.04 -7.06 5.90
CA LEU A 93 -3.10 -7.41 6.97
C LEU A 93 -2.36 -6.16 7.46
N THR A 94 -1.70 -6.25 8.61
CA THR A 94 -0.72 -5.24 8.96
C THR A 94 0.56 -5.45 8.16
N ILE A 95 1.31 -4.38 7.88
CA ILE A 95 2.62 -4.46 7.23
C ILE A 95 3.52 -5.46 7.98
N HIS A 96 3.60 -5.33 9.30
CA HIS A 96 4.38 -6.21 10.17
C HIS A 96 4.04 -7.70 9.99
N LYS A 97 2.75 -8.02 9.91
CA LYS A 97 2.28 -9.41 9.74
C LYS A 97 2.60 -9.98 8.35
N GLN A 98 2.73 -9.12 7.34
CA GLN A 98 3.04 -9.54 5.98
C GLN A 98 4.53 -9.74 5.75
N ILE A 99 5.37 -8.85 6.28
CA ILE A 99 6.79 -8.77 5.89
C ILE A 99 7.73 -9.42 6.90
N TYR A 100 7.30 -9.72 8.12
CA TYR A 100 8.15 -10.32 9.14
C TYR A 100 7.73 -11.72 9.55
N ARG A 101 8.73 -12.52 9.94
CA ARG A 101 8.58 -13.81 10.61
C ARG A 101 9.37 -13.83 11.91
N GLN A 102 8.88 -14.60 12.88
CA GLN A 102 9.56 -14.76 14.16
C GLN A 102 10.78 -15.68 14.01
N LYS A 103 11.93 -15.24 14.52
CA LYS A 103 13.14 -16.05 14.71
C LYS A 103 12.95 -16.93 15.95
N SER A 104 13.43 -18.18 15.89
CA SER A 104 13.21 -19.20 16.92
C SER A 104 13.42 -18.69 18.37
N VAL A 105 12.51 -19.10 19.26
CA VAL A 105 12.37 -18.70 20.67
C VAL A 105 13.43 -19.37 21.54
N LYS A 106 14.71 -19.04 21.38
CA LYS A 106 15.74 -19.51 22.34
C LYS A 106 15.85 -18.61 23.57
N ASP A 107 15.51 -17.32 23.48
CA ASP A 107 15.88 -16.34 24.52
C ASP A 107 14.71 -15.49 25.07
N GLY A 108 13.47 -15.97 24.98
CA GLY A 108 12.31 -15.34 25.65
C GLY A 108 11.78 -14.03 25.03
N VAL A 109 12.60 -13.28 24.30
CA VAL A 109 12.17 -12.14 23.46
C VAL A 109 12.10 -12.60 22.00
N GLY A 110 10.92 -12.51 21.40
CA GLY A 110 10.72 -12.89 19.99
C GLY A 110 11.34 -11.85 19.07
N TYR A 111 12.52 -12.10 18.54
CA TYR A 111 13.08 -11.31 17.44
C TYR A 111 12.38 -11.67 16.13
N PHE A 112 12.10 -10.67 15.31
CA PHE A 112 11.47 -10.81 14.02
C PHE A 112 12.44 -10.37 12.93
N THR A 113 12.51 -11.16 11.86
CA THR A 113 13.32 -10.86 10.68
C THR A 113 12.42 -10.75 9.46
N LEU A 114 12.89 -10.07 8.41
CA LEU A 114 12.20 -10.08 7.12
C LEU A 114 11.90 -11.53 6.68
N ASP A 115 10.67 -11.75 6.25
CA ASP A 115 10.20 -13.02 5.71
C ASP A 115 10.54 -13.11 4.22
N VAL A 116 10.45 -14.33 3.68
CA VAL A 116 10.66 -14.59 2.26
C VAL A 116 9.42 -14.13 1.48
N ASN A 117 9.58 -13.15 0.59
CA ASN A 117 8.49 -12.74 -0.29
C ASN A 117 8.24 -13.79 -1.39
N LYS A 118 7.12 -14.50 -1.26
CA LYS A 118 6.69 -15.50 -2.25
C LYS A 118 5.80 -14.91 -3.35
N ASN A 119 5.45 -13.64 -3.26
CA ASN A 119 4.57 -12.96 -4.21
C ASN A 119 5.39 -12.38 -5.36
N LYS A 120 5.01 -12.71 -6.60
CA LYS A 120 5.56 -12.15 -7.84
C LYS A 120 4.43 -11.50 -8.63
N GLU A 121 4.74 -10.49 -9.42
CA GLU A 121 3.74 -9.77 -10.24
C GLU A 121 2.55 -9.26 -9.41
N THR A 122 2.82 -8.78 -8.19
CA THR A 122 1.80 -8.47 -7.18
C THR A 122 1.80 -6.99 -6.80
N PHE A 123 0.61 -6.40 -6.71
CA PHE A 123 0.42 -5.05 -6.20
C PHE A 123 0.30 -5.06 -4.67
N PHE A 124 1.28 -4.50 -3.98
CA PHE A 124 1.21 -4.24 -2.54
C PHE A 124 0.60 -2.87 -2.35
N ILE A 125 -0.53 -2.79 -1.66
CA ILE A 125 -1.27 -1.55 -1.48
C ILE A 125 -1.37 -1.23 -0.01
N VAL A 126 -0.80 -0.10 0.40
CA VAL A 126 -0.71 0.33 1.79
C VAL A 126 -1.58 1.55 2.00
N ASP A 127 -2.59 1.43 2.84
CA ASP A 127 -3.41 2.54 3.31
C ASP A 127 -2.85 3.12 4.61
N GLU A 128 -3.18 4.37 4.92
CA GLU A 128 -2.66 5.13 6.07
C GLU A 128 -1.12 5.19 6.11
N ALA A 129 -0.49 5.36 4.95
CA ALA A 129 0.97 5.40 4.82
C ALA A 129 1.62 6.54 5.63
N SER A 130 0.87 7.58 6.00
CA SER A 130 1.29 8.66 6.91
C SER A 130 1.78 8.16 8.27
N LEU A 131 1.36 6.97 8.70
CA LEU A 131 1.71 6.39 10.01
C LEU A 131 2.91 5.42 9.93
N ILE A 132 3.53 5.24 8.75
CA ILE A 132 4.68 4.35 8.59
C ILE A 132 5.94 5.06 9.10
N GLN A 133 6.53 4.50 10.15
CA GLN A 133 7.79 4.97 10.70
C GLN A 133 8.96 4.68 9.75
N SER A 134 9.82 5.67 9.56
CA SER A 134 11.08 5.59 8.82
C SER A 134 12.30 5.77 9.73
N GLY A 135 12.10 6.31 10.93
CA GLY A 135 13.09 6.30 12.01
C GLY A 135 13.23 4.92 12.67
N TYR A 136 14.22 4.79 13.57
CA TYR A 136 14.32 3.64 14.45
C TYR A 136 13.11 3.66 15.39
N GLY A 137 12.13 2.79 15.12
CA GLY A 137 10.95 2.64 15.96
C GLY A 137 11.31 2.10 17.35
N ASP A 138 10.28 1.94 18.19
CA ASP A 138 10.45 1.38 19.52
C ASP A 138 10.91 -0.08 19.40
N SER A 139 12.17 -0.31 19.78
CA SER A 139 12.86 -1.59 19.92
C SER A 139 13.24 -2.31 18.62
N GLY A 140 14.54 -2.64 18.46
CA GLY A 140 15.13 -3.50 17.40
C GLY A 140 14.66 -4.96 17.41
N ILE A 141 13.38 -5.17 17.70
CA ILE A 141 12.64 -6.43 17.72
C ILE A 141 12.25 -6.82 16.29
N PHE A 142 12.04 -5.86 15.38
CA PHE A 142 11.63 -6.11 13.99
C PHE A 142 12.67 -5.65 12.97
N GLY A 143 13.19 -6.59 12.19
CA GLY A 143 13.99 -6.32 10.99
C GLY A 143 15.15 -5.34 11.23
N SER A 144 15.23 -4.30 10.40
CA SER A 144 16.22 -3.22 10.55
C SER A 144 15.84 -2.16 11.60
N GLY A 145 14.61 -2.20 12.09
CA GLY A 145 14.01 -1.15 12.92
C GLY A 145 13.37 0.00 12.11
N ARG A 146 13.41 -0.06 10.77
CA ARG A 146 12.83 0.93 9.86
C ARG A 146 11.78 0.28 8.96
N LEU A 147 10.50 0.49 9.29
CA LEU A 147 9.41 -0.24 8.64
C LEU A 147 9.28 0.08 7.16
N LEU A 148 9.50 1.34 6.76
CA LEU A 148 9.43 1.75 5.35
C LEU A 148 10.53 1.06 4.52
N ASP A 149 11.77 1.09 4.99
CA ASP A 149 12.91 0.46 4.32
C ASP A 149 12.69 -1.05 4.17
N ASP A 150 12.28 -1.71 5.26
CA ASP A 150 11.98 -3.14 5.29
C ASP A 150 10.83 -3.52 4.35
N LEU A 151 9.79 -2.68 4.25
CA LEU A 151 8.69 -2.88 3.32
C LEU A 151 9.16 -2.78 1.86
N VAL A 152 9.94 -1.75 1.52
CA VAL A 152 10.46 -1.56 0.16
C VAL A 152 11.39 -2.71 -0.22
N GLU A 153 12.28 -3.12 0.68
CA GLU A 153 13.16 -4.27 0.48
C GLU A 153 12.35 -5.55 0.25
N TYR A 154 11.35 -5.82 1.11
CA TYR A 154 10.50 -6.99 0.98
C TYR A 154 9.76 -7.01 -0.36
N VAL A 155 9.16 -5.90 -0.78
CA VAL A 155 8.43 -5.83 -2.06
C VAL A 155 9.37 -6.07 -3.24
N ARG A 156 10.55 -5.44 -3.24
CA ARG A 156 11.57 -5.56 -4.29
C ARG A 156 12.31 -6.89 -4.32
N SER A 157 12.27 -7.67 -3.23
CA SER A 157 12.91 -8.99 -3.15
C SER A 157 12.32 -10.03 -4.12
N ALA A 158 11.16 -9.75 -4.75
CA ALA A 158 10.56 -10.59 -5.77
C ALA A 158 10.14 -9.77 -7.02
N SER A 159 10.26 -10.40 -8.18
CA SER A 159 10.13 -9.73 -9.49
C SER A 159 8.71 -9.27 -9.80
N GLY A 160 8.62 -8.09 -10.44
CA GLY A 160 7.39 -7.54 -11.01
C GLY A 160 6.38 -7.04 -9.98
N ASN A 161 6.75 -6.97 -8.71
CA ASN A 161 5.90 -6.36 -7.70
C ASN A 161 5.87 -4.84 -7.86
N LYS A 162 4.72 -4.26 -7.51
CA LYS A 162 4.52 -2.82 -7.48
C LYS A 162 3.96 -2.42 -6.11
N LEU A 163 4.41 -1.29 -5.58
CA LEU A 163 3.97 -0.74 -4.30
C LEU A 163 3.12 0.50 -4.55
N ILE A 164 1.97 0.59 -3.90
CA ILE A 164 1.11 1.77 -3.90
C ILE A 164 0.96 2.22 -2.45
N LEU A 165 1.41 3.43 -2.16
CA LEU A 165 1.29 4.07 -0.85
C LEU A 165 0.17 5.10 -0.91
N ILE A 166 -0.79 5.01 0.00
CA ILE A 166 -1.90 5.95 0.14
C ILE A 166 -1.88 6.54 1.53
N GLY A 167 -1.95 7.86 1.63
CA GLY A 167 -2.02 8.53 2.92
C GLY A 167 -2.46 9.98 2.82
N ASP A 168 -2.29 10.66 3.94
CA ASP A 168 -2.66 12.05 4.12
C ASP A 168 -1.53 12.75 4.87
N SER A 169 -0.76 13.59 4.18
CA SER A 169 0.38 14.31 4.79
C SER A 169 -0.05 15.40 5.77
N ALA A 170 -1.33 15.77 5.83
CA ALA A 170 -1.86 16.69 6.83
C ALA A 170 -2.34 16.00 8.11
N GLN A 171 -2.32 14.66 8.17
CA GLN A 171 -2.50 13.92 9.41
C GLN A 171 -1.26 13.98 10.30
N LEU A 172 -1.39 13.49 11.53
CA LEU A 172 -0.26 13.36 12.45
C LEU A 172 0.85 12.50 11.81
N PRO A 173 2.12 12.94 11.91
CA PRO A 173 3.25 12.12 11.50
C PRO A 173 3.38 10.87 12.39
N PRO A 174 4.21 9.90 11.98
CA PRO A 174 4.54 8.77 12.84
C PRO A 174 5.07 9.24 14.20
N VAL A 175 4.78 8.48 15.26
CA VAL A 175 5.26 8.82 16.61
C VAL A 175 6.78 8.93 16.61
N GLY A 176 7.29 10.10 17.04
CA GLY A 176 8.72 10.39 17.08
C GLY A 176 9.29 11.07 15.82
N GLU A 177 8.47 11.38 14.82
CA GLU A 177 8.88 12.07 13.59
C GLU A 177 8.13 13.40 13.41
N GLU A 178 8.78 14.38 12.77
CA GLU A 178 8.15 15.68 12.44
C GLU A 178 7.32 15.62 11.15
N ILE A 179 7.67 14.71 10.23
CA ILE A 179 7.03 14.54 8.92
C ILE A 179 6.87 13.05 8.59
N SER A 180 5.93 12.72 7.71
CA SER A 180 5.80 11.36 7.18
C SER A 180 6.72 11.14 5.97
N ASN A 181 7.86 10.49 6.18
CA ASN A 181 8.80 10.12 5.11
C ASN A 181 8.18 9.20 4.04
N ALA A 182 7.17 8.39 4.39
CA ALA A 182 6.48 7.53 3.42
C ALA A 182 5.63 8.29 2.38
N LEU A 183 5.43 9.60 2.56
CA LEU A 183 4.65 10.46 1.67
C LEU A 183 5.48 11.58 1.01
N ASN A 184 6.83 11.53 1.11
CA ASN A 184 7.76 12.54 0.58
C ASN A 184 8.81 11.95 -0.38
#